data_AF-A0A8T0JRS3-F1
#
_entry.id   AF-A0A8T0JRS3-F1
#
_cell.length_a   1.000
_cell.length_b   1.000
_cell.length_c   1.000
_cell.angle_alpha   90.00
_cell.angle_beta   90.00
_cell.angle_gamma   90.00
#
_symmetry.space_group_name_H-M   'P 1'
#
loop_
_entity.id
_entity.type
_entity.pdbx_description
1 polymer ?
#
loop_
_entity_poly.entity_id
_entity_poly.type
_entity_poly.pdbx_seq_one_letter_code
_entity_poly.pdbx_strand_id
1 'polypeptide(L)'
;MKKRKVEEDRIFDYHRYAISDSSFKSYRGATRNYEATHLHTLSSDSYNQPYRTAYHFQPPKNWINGSGMWECPDFFPVLKNGQLGVDTSVNDDYVRHVLKASLDDRKHDYYMIGSYNAAKDKFIPDKGFEEFVLRYDYGKYYASKTFFDDGKKRRVLLGWVNESSSVADDIKKGWSGIHVIGGMKSSSSNSVNYFIRSSLNKNNDLTTYGTFVDVNPLQEKLSLRTLIDHSVVESFGGEGRGCITARVYPTLAINDRAQIYAFNNGTADVKITRFSAWSMKQAYIQ
;
A
#
# COMPACT_ATOMS: atom_id res chain seq x y z
N MET A 1 -22.49 -28.02 -33.54
CA MET A 1 -21.22 -27.24 -33.53
C MET A 1 -21.10 -26.52 -32.19
N LYS A 2 -20.28 -27.00 -31.23
CA LYS A 2 -20.11 -26.32 -29.93
C LYS A 2 -19.15 -25.13 -30.10
N LYS A 3 -19.61 -23.89 -29.87
CA LYS A 3 -18.71 -22.74 -29.71
C LYS A 3 -17.88 -22.95 -28.44
N ARG A 4 -16.56 -23.10 -28.57
CA ARG A 4 -15.66 -22.92 -27.42
C ARG A 4 -15.68 -21.44 -27.05
N LYS A 5 -16.00 -21.14 -25.79
CA LYS A 5 -15.64 -19.86 -25.20
C LYS A 5 -14.12 -19.82 -25.16
N VAL A 6 -13.52 -18.77 -25.70
CA VAL A 6 -12.14 -18.41 -25.34
C VAL A 6 -12.27 -17.63 -24.04
N GLU A 7 -11.75 -18.19 -22.96
CA GLU A 7 -11.62 -17.49 -21.68
C GLU A 7 -10.24 -16.84 -21.68
N GLU A 8 -10.20 -15.51 -21.73
CA GLU A 8 -8.96 -14.75 -21.79
C GLU A 8 -8.38 -14.57 -20.38
N ASP A 9 -7.33 -15.33 -20.06
CA ASP A 9 -6.48 -15.07 -18.90
C ASP A 9 -5.80 -13.69 -19.11
N ARG A 10 -6.30 -12.65 -18.41
CA ARG A 10 -5.70 -11.31 -18.46
C ARG A 10 -4.51 -11.23 -17.52
N ILE A 11 -3.31 -11.20 -18.10
CA ILE A 11 -2.02 -11.27 -17.38
C ILE A 11 -1.24 -9.97 -17.62
N PHE A 12 -0.86 -9.27 -16.55
CA PHE A 12 -0.02 -8.06 -16.63
C PHE A 12 1.06 -8.02 -15.53
N ASP A 13 2.24 -7.57 -15.96
CA ASP A 13 3.45 -7.18 -15.21
C ASP A 13 4.23 -8.23 -14.37
N TYR A 14 5.47 -7.87 -13.99
CA TYR A 14 6.58 -8.81 -13.74
C TYR A 14 7.53 -8.41 -12.58
N HIS A 15 8.00 -9.42 -11.85
CA HIS A 15 9.27 -9.45 -11.08
C HIS A 15 9.36 -8.53 -9.82
N ARG A 16 10.19 -8.75 -8.78
CA ARG A 16 11.08 -9.82 -8.23
C ARG A 16 11.44 -9.36 -6.78
N TYR A 17 12.10 -10.06 -5.84
CA TYR A 17 12.84 -11.33 -5.75
C TYR A 17 12.54 -12.01 -4.39
N ALA A 18 12.77 -13.32 -4.25
CA ALA A 18 13.16 -13.96 -2.98
C ALA A 18 14.16 -15.10 -3.25
N ILE A 19 15.08 -15.40 -2.32
CA ILE A 19 16.03 -16.52 -2.42
C ILE A 19 15.74 -17.52 -1.31
N SER A 20 15.48 -18.79 -1.67
CA SER A 20 15.59 -19.92 -0.75
C SER A 20 16.38 -21.03 -1.43
N ASP A 21 17.26 -21.72 -0.69
CA ASP A 21 17.93 -22.93 -1.16
C ASP A 21 18.74 -22.73 -2.46
N SER A 22 19.39 -21.57 -2.59
CA SER A 22 20.10 -21.08 -3.80
C SER A 22 19.21 -20.88 -5.05
N SER A 23 17.89 -20.94 -4.92
CA SER A 23 16.92 -20.75 -6.01
C SER A 23 16.26 -19.36 -5.99
N PHE A 24 16.03 -18.76 -7.16
CA PHE A 24 15.34 -17.48 -7.31
C PHE A 24 13.83 -17.66 -7.48
N LYS A 25 13.04 -17.10 -6.57
CA LYS A 25 11.58 -17.06 -6.62
C LYS A 25 11.07 -15.68 -7.04
N SER A 26 9.95 -15.64 -7.76
CA SER A 26 9.36 -14.38 -8.26
C SER A 26 7.85 -14.50 -8.46
N TYR A 27 7.07 -13.72 -7.73
CA TYR A 27 5.61 -13.71 -7.84
C TYR A 27 5.12 -12.81 -8.99
N ARG A 28 3.90 -13.06 -9.48
CA ARG A 28 3.22 -12.31 -10.55
C ARG A 28 1.74 -12.17 -10.24
N GLY A 29 1.13 -11.09 -10.71
CA GLY A 29 -0.31 -10.84 -10.60
C GLY A 29 -1.10 -11.69 -11.59
N ALA A 30 -2.27 -12.19 -11.18
CA ALA A 30 -3.18 -12.97 -12.01
C ALA A 30 -4.59 -13.02 -11.41
N THR A 31 -5.59 -13.30 -12.25
CA THR A 31 -6.96 -13.67 -11.86
C THR A 31 -7.50 -14.69 -12.83
N ARG A 32 -8.41 -15.54 -12.36
CA ARG A 32 -9.10 -16.54 -13.18
C ARG A 32 -10.54 -16.66 -12.69
N ASN A 33 -11.51 -16.42 -13.57
CA ASN A 33 -12.94 -16.46 -13.24
C ASN A 33 -13.33 -15.57 -12.03
N TYR A 34 -12.69 -14.40 -11.89
CA TYR A 34 -12.87 -13.44 -10.79
C TYR A 34 -12.38 -13.93 -9.39
N GLU A 35 -11.73 -15.10 -9.34
CA GLU A 35 -10.98 -15.59 -8.17
C GLU A 35 -9.47 -15.40 -8.42
N ALA A 36 -8.70 -15.12 -7.36
CA ALA A 36 -7.26 -14.88 -7.48
C ALA A 36 -6.44 -16.18 -7.42
N THR A 37 -6.53 -17.01 -8.47
CA THR A 37 -5.77 -18.27 -8.57
C THR A 37 -5.29 -18.58 -10.00
N HIS A 38 -4.28 -19.45 -10.06
CA HIS A 38 -4.07 -20.47 -11.10
C HIS A 38 -3.38 -20.07 -12.43
N LEU A 39 -2.09 -20.40 -12.53
CA LEU A 39 -1.44 -20.81 -13.79
C LEU A 39 -0.87 -22.23 -13.63
N HIS A 40 -1.09 -23.08 -14.63
CA HIS A 40 -0.66 -24.48 -14.62
C HIS A 40 0.87 -24.65 -14.66
N THR A 41 1.34 -25.67 -13.96
CA THR A 41 2.57 -26.38 -14.33
C THR A 41 2.27 -27.21 -15.58
N LEU A 42 2.94 -26.91 -16.69
CA LEU A 42 3.09 -27.86 -17.80
C LEU A 42 4.36 -28.67 -17.53
N SER A 43 4.31 -29.99 -17.72
CA SER A 43 5.50 -30.80 -17.90
C SER A 43 6.23 -30.31 -19.15
N SER A 44 7.49 -29.91 -19.00
CA SER A 44 8.25 -29.28 -20.09
C SER A 44 8.81 -30.30 -21.07
N ASP A 45 8.02 -30.69 -22.06
CA ASP A 45 8.55 -31.26 -23.29
C ASP A 45 9.36 -30.19 -24.03
N SER A 46 10.69 -30.23 -23.80
CA SER A 46 11.76 -29.64 -24.61
C SER A 46 11.47 -28.28 -25.28
N TYR A 47 11.28 -27.20 -24.49
CA TYR A 47 11.35 -25.83 -25.00
C TYR A 47 12.40 -24.99 -24.24
N ASN A 48 13.45 -24.60 -24.95
CA ASN A 48 14.62 -23.93 -24.38
C ASN A 48 14.38 -22.42 -24.24
N GLN A 49 14.02 -21.97 -23.05
CA GLN A 49 13.67 -20.57 -22.73
C GLN A 49 14.41 -20.11 -21.45
N PRO A 50 15.67 -19.64 -21.57
CA PRO A 50 16.60 -19.53 -20.44
C PRO A 50 16.28 -18.47 -19.37
N TYR A 51 15.21 -17.68 -19.54
CA TYR A 51 14.86 -16.56 -18.64
C TYR A 51 13.48 -16.68 -17.98
N ARG A 52 12.78 -17.81 -18.14
CA ARG A 52 11.43 -17.98 -17.59
C ARG A 52 11.47 -18.51 -16.15
N THR A 53 11.45 -17.61 -15.15
CA THR A 53 11.25 -18.02 -13.75
C THR A 53 9.89 -18.71 -13.59
N ALA A 54 9.94 -19.96 -13.12
CA ALA A 54 8.81 -20.90 -13.14
C ALA A 54 8.24 -21.23 -11.74
N TYR A 55 8.57 -20.42 -10.73
CA TYR A 55 7.96 -20.50 -9.40
C TYR A 55 6.74 -19.56 -9.34
N HIS A 56 5.55 -20.14 -9.26
CA HIS A 56 4.31 -19.42 -8.98
C HIS A 56 3.81 -19.82 -7.59
N PHE A 57 3.52 -18.82 -6.75
CA PHE A 57 2.67 -19.05 -5.60
C PHE A 57 1.29 -19.49 -6.09
N GLN A 58 0.93 -20.74 -5.79
CA GLN A 58 -0.41 -21.27 -6.05
C GLN A 58 -1.17 -21.27 -4.72
N PRO A 59 -2.02 -20.25 -4.46
CA PRO A 59 -2.89 -20.30 -3.30
C PRO A 59 -3.86 -21.49 -3.41
N PRO A 60 -4.27 -22.10 -2.29
CA PRO A 60 -5.28 -23.15 -2.31
C PRO A 60 -6.54 -22.71 -3.05
N LYS A 61 -7.21 -23.64 -3.72
CA LYS A 61 -8.54 -23.36 -4.28
C LYS A 61 -9.48 -22.91 -3.15
N ASN A 62 -10.24 -21.85 -3.38
CA ASN A 62 -11.09 -21.16 -2.40
C ASN A 62 -10.34 -20.45 -1.24
N TRP A 63 -9.05 -20.10 -1.39
CA TRP A 63 -8.31 -19.40 -0.33
C TRP A 63 -8.72 -17.93 -0.17
N ILE A 64 -8.84 -17.18 -1.27
CA ILE A 64 -9.36 -15.82 -1.30
C ILE A 64 -10.24 -15.68 -2.55
N ASN A 65 -11.55 -15.66 -2.34
CA ASN A 65 -12.55 -15.60 -3.41
C ASN A 65 -13.15 -14.20 -3.55
N GLY A 66 -13.48 -13.79 -4.78
CA GLY A 66 -14.08 -12.48 -5.05
C GLY A 66 -13.18 -11.27 -4.77
N SER A 67 -11.85 -11.44 -4.77
CA SER A 67 -10.89 -10.32 -4.65
C SER A 67 -10.58 -9.62 -5.98
N GLY A 68 -11.06 -10.15 -7.11
CA GLY A 68 -10.77 -9.59 -8.43
C GLY A 68 -9.34 -9.83 -8.91
N MET A 69 -8.81 -8.88 -9.68
CA MET A 69 -7.42 -8.90 -10.16
C MET A 69 -6.43 -8.40 -9.11
N TRP A 70 -5.32 -9.15 -8.95
CA TRP A 70 -4.18 -8.74 -8.13
C TRP A 70 -3.12 -8.10 -9.02
N GLU A 71 -2.97 -6.80 -8.91
CA GLU A 71 -1.90 -6.01 -9.53
C GLU A 71 -0.74 -5.79 -8.54
N CYS A 72 0.41 -5.36 -9.07
CA CYS A 72 1.59 -4.91 -8.33
C CYS A 72 1.87 -5.69 -7.02
N PRO A 73 2.01 -7.03 -7.06
CA PRO A 73 2.25 -7.81 -5.86
C PRO A 73 3.62 -7.48 -5.26
N ASP A 74 3.74 -7.64 -3.95
CA ASP A 74 4.99 -7.53 -3.22
C ASP A 74 5.04 -8.58 -2.10
N PHE A 75 6.24 -9.10 -1.80
CA PHE A 75 6.44 -10.16 -0.82
C PHE A 75 7.80 -10.00 -0.15
N PHE A 76 7.81 -9.81 1.17
CA PHE A 76 9.03 -9.52 1.89
C PHE A 76 8.99 -9.90 3.38
N PRO A 77 10.14 -10.19 4.00
CA PRO A 77 10.25 -10.37 5.43
C PRO A 77 10.30 -9.04 6.20
N VAL A 78 9.84 -9.10 7.44
CA VAL A 78 9.92 -8.08 8.49
C VAL A 78 10.31 -8.74 9.81
N LEU A 79 11.10 -8.07 10.64
CA LEU A 79 11.45 -8.61 11.97
C LEU A 79 10.21 -8.72 12.87
N LYS A 80 10.13 -9.80 13.66
CA LYS A 80 9.11 -9.96 14.71
C LYS A 80 9.25 -8.91 15.83
N ASN A 81 10.48 -8.45 16.07
CA ASN A 81 10.83 -7.47 17.10
C ASN A 81 11.80 -6.43 16.53
N GLY A 82 11.59 -5.15 16.83
CA GLY A 82 12.43 -4.04 16.36
C GLY A 82 11.83 -3.25 15.19
N GLN A 83 12.62 -2.33 14.64
CA GLN A 83 12.20 -1.40 13.57
C GLN A 83 13.15 -1.39 12.36
N LEU A 84 14.15 -2.27 12.33
CA LEU A 84 15.06 -2.41 11.20
C LEU A 84 14.40 -3.23 10.08
N GLY A 85 14.76 -2.87 8.84
CA GLY A 85 14.47 -3.71 7.68
C GLY A 85 15.44 -4.87 7.58
N VAL A 86 15.00 -5.93 6.91
CA VAL A 86 15.80 -7.10 6.54
C VAL A 86 15.76 -7.30 5.03
N ASP A 87 16.81 -7.92 4.50
CA ASP A 87 16.88 -8.30 3.09
C ASP A 87 15.75 -9.28 2.71
N THR A 88 15.35 -9.24 1.45
CA THR A 88 14.21 -10.00 0.93
C THR A 88 14.47 -11.52 0.84
N SER A 89 15.69 -11.98 1.09
CA SER A 89 16.04 -13.41 1.24
C SER A 89 15.95 -13.95 2.68
N VAL A 90 15.74 -13.11 3.71
CA VAL A 90 15.72 -13.58 5.11
C VAL A 90 14.45 -14.37 5.41
N ASN A 91 14.60 -15.66 5.73
CA ASN A 91 13.50 -16.53 6.15
C ASN A 91 13.95 -17.44 7.31
N ASP A 92 13.86 -16.90 8.54
CA ASP A 92 14.24 -17.54 9.79
C ASP A 92 13.15 -17.38 10.88
N ASP A 93 13.40 -17.92 12.07
CA ASP A 93 12.49 -17.83 13.22
C ASP A 93 12.39 -16.43 13.85
N TYR A 94 13.12 -15.42 13.36
CA TYR A 94 13.04 -14.03 13.83
C TYR A 94 12.18 -13.14 12.94
N VAL A 95 11.75 -13.60 11.76
CA VAL A 95 10.92 -12.82 10.82
C VAL A 95 9.47 -13.29 10.68
N ARG A 96 8.58 -12.37 10.34
CA ARG A 96 7.31 -12.63 9.63
C ARG A 96 7.47 -12.21 8.17
N HIS A 97 6.58 -12.69 7.32
CA HIS A 97 6.47 -12.27 5.93
C HIS A 97 5.21 -11.41 5.74
N VAL A 98 5.31 -10.41 4.88
CA VAL A 98 4.20 -9.60 4.38
C VAL A 98 3.92 -10.04 2.95
N LEU A 99 2.66 -10.38 2.67
CA LEU A 99 2.16 -10.59 1.31
C LEU A 99 1.21 -9.45 0.96
N LYS A 100 1.56 -8.66 -0.06
CA LYS A 100 0.80 -7.50 -0.52
C LYS A 100 0.31 -7.66 -1.95
N ALA A 101 -0.90 -7.17 -2.22
CA ALA A 101 -1.44 -6.99 -3.56
C ALA A 101 -2.12 -5.63 -3.70
N SER A 102 -2.11 -5.07 -4.91
CA SER A 102 -3.02 -4.00 -5.31
C SER A 102 -4.28 -4.67 -5.86
N LEU A 103 -5.46 -4.41 -5.30
CA LEU A 103 -6.70 -5.06 -5.75
C LEU A 103 -7.44 -4.15 -6.73
N ASP A 104 -7.49 -4.54 -8.01
CA ASP A 104 -8.03 -3.72 -9.11
C ASP A 104 -9.49 -3.32 -8.86
N ASP A 105 -10.35 -4.29 -8.55
CA ASP A 105 -11.78 -4.10 -8.24
C ASP A 105 -12.02 -3.12 -7.08
N ARG A 106 -11.03 -2.95 -6.18
CA ARG A 106 -11.13 -2.08 -5.00
C ARG A 106 -10.30 -0.79 -5.10
N LYS A 107 -9.42 -0.67 -6.11
CA LYS A 107 -8.48 0.46 -6.31
C LYS A 107 -7.68 0.85 -5.04
N HIS A 108 -7.34 -0.15 -4.22
CA HIS A 108 -6.58 0.01 -2.98
C HIS A 108 -5.53 -1.09 -2.80
N ASP A 109 -4.48 -0.77 -2.04
CA ASP A 109 -3.41 -1.69 -1.69
C ASP A 109 -3.66 -2.34 -0.33
N TYR A 110 -3.59 -3.67 -0.31
CA TYR A 110 -3.84 -4.48 0.88
C TYR A 110 -2.70 -5.45 1.16
N TYR A 111 -2.49 -5.77 2.44
CA TYR A 111 -1.48 -6.75 2.86
C TYR A 111 -2.00 -7.71 3.94
N MET A 112 -1.36 -8.88 4.01
CA MET A 112 -1.49 -9.87 5.08
C MET A 112 -0.12 -10.07 5.73
N ILE A 113 -0.09 -10.33 7.05
CA ILE A 113 1.11 -10.76 7.78
C ILE A 113 1.00 -12.26 8.03
N GLY A 114 2.11 -12.99 7.91
CA GLY A 114 2.13 -14.44 8.09
C GLY A 114 3.52 -15.05 8.11
N SER A 115 3.58 -16.37 8.02
CA SER A 115 4.83 -17.16 7.99
C SER A 115 5.01 -17.82 6.62
N TYR A 116 6.26 -18.03 6.18
CA TYR A 116 6.58 -18.59 4.88
C TYR A 116 7.26 -19.96 4.99
N ASN A 117 6.56 -21.01 4.56
CA ASN A 117 7.12 -22.35 4.50
C ASN A 117 7.79 -22.57 3.13
N ALA A 118 9.10 -22.27 3.04
CA ALA A 118 9.87 -22.37 1.80
C ALA A 118 9.84 -23.79 1.18
N ALA A 119 9.90 -24.83 2.02
CA ALA A 119 9.88 -26.24 1.60
C ALA A 119 8.53 -26.71 1.01
N LYS A 120 7.43 -25.98 1.27
CA LYS A 120 6.10 -26.20 0.68
C LYS A 120 5.67 -25.05 -0.24
N ASP A 121 6.60 -24.13 -0.54
CA ASP A 121 6.42 -22.85 -1.22
C ASP A 121 5.16 -22.05 -0.82
N LYS A 122 4.79 -22.10 0.46
CA LYS A 122 3.48 -21.65 0.94
C LYS A 122 3.57 -20.54 1.99
N PHE A 123 2.94 -19.40 1.69
CA PHE A 123 2.56 -18.42 2.70
C PHE A 123 1.40 -18.94 3.56
N ILE A 124 1.48 -18.70 4.86
CA ILE A 124 0.51 -19.09 5.87
C ILE A 124 0.18 -17.81 6.66
N PRO A 125 -1.01 -17.20 6.49
CA PRO A 125 -1.38 -16.00 7.23
C PRO A 125 -1.37 -16.24 8.73
N ASP A 126 -1.03 -15.21 9.51
CA ASP A 126 -1.25 -15.22 10.94
C ASP A 126 -2.75 -15.13 11.25
N LYS A 127 -3.19 -15.72 12.37
CA LYS A 127 -4.60 -15.84 12.73
C LYS A 127 -5.25 -14.45 12.89
N GLY A 128 -6.38 -14.22 12.23
CA GLY A 128 -7.05 -12.92 12.13
C GLY A 128 -6.66 -12.09 10.91
N PHE A 129 -5.71 -12.58 10.09
CA PHE A 129 -5.27 -11.96 8.84
C PHE A 129 -5.45 -12.90 7.64
N GLU A 130 -6.43 -13.81 7.70
CA GLU A 130 -6.78 -14.74 6.62
C GLU A 130 -7.35 -14.04 5.37
N GLU A 131 -7.75 -12.77 5.49
CA GLU A 131 -8.23 -11.92 4.41
C GLU A 131 -7.42 -10.61 4.27
N PHE A 132 -7.51 -9.97 3.11
CA PHE A 132 -6.99 -8.62 2.85
C PHE A 132 -7.82 -7.54 3.56
N VAL A 133 -7.57 -7.39 4.87
CA VAL A 133 -8.19 -6.38 5.74
C VAL A 133 -7.29 -5.16 5.94
N LEU A 134 -5.97 -5.36 6.09
CA LEU A 134 -5.01 -4.28 6.34
C LEU A 134 -4.63 -3.55 5.05
N ARG A 135 -4.41 -2.23 5.14
CA ARG A 135 -3.90 -1.36 4.08
C ARG A 135 -2.68 -0.59 4.58
N TYR A 136 -1.78 -0.19 3.67
CA TYR A 136 -0.71 0.75 4.03
C TYR A 136 -1.24 2.17 4.24
N ASP A 137 -2.28 2.55 3.49
CA ASP A 137 -2.91 3.87 3.54
C ASP A 137 -4.42 3.75 3.28
N TYR A 138 -5.20 4.62 3.89
CA TYR A 138 -6.68 4.60 3.87
C TYR A 138 -7.30 5.69 2.98
N GLY A 139 -6.47 6.45 2.25
CA GLY A 139 -6.87 7.42 1.23
C GLY A 139 -6.55 6.96 -0.19
N LYS A 140 -5.92 7.85 -0.97
CA LYS A 140 -5.48 7.60 -2.36
C LYS A 140 -4.05 7.08 -2.35
N TYR A 141 -3.92 5.78 -2.55
CA TYR A 141 -2.64 5.09 -2.52
C TYR A 141 -2.77 3.76 -3.26
N TYR A 142 -1.95 3.55 -4.29
CA TYR A 142 -2.04 2.36 -5.15
C TYR A 142 -0.68 1.92 -5.70
N ALA A 143 -0.63 0.74 -6.33
CA ALA A 143 0.50 0.18 -7.06
C ALA A 143 1.83 0.10 -6.26
N SER A 144 1.76 0.12 -4.92
CA SER A 144 2.94 0.31 -4.07
C SER A 144 3.91 -0.86 -4.08
N LYS A 145 5.18 -0.57 -3.82
CA LYS A 145 6.27 -1.53 -3.84
C LYS A 145 7.35 -1.16 -2.84
N THR A 146 7.95 -2.17 -2.22
CA THR A 146 9.09 -2.00 -1.30
C THR A 146 10.42 -2.34 -1.95
N PHE A 147 11.50 -1.81 -1.37
CA PHE A 147 12.85 -2.31 -1.53
C PHE A 147 13.61 -2.23 -0.21
N PHE A 148 14.70 -3.01 -0.08
CA PHE A 148 15.58 -2.96 1.07
C PHE A 148 16.74 -1.98 0.82
N ASP A 149 16.86 -0.98 1.70
CA ASP A 149 17.98 -0.04 1.78
C ASP A 149 18.97 -0.59 2.81
N ASP A 150 19.89 -1.44 2.33
CA ASP A 150 20.90 -2.10 3.16
C ASP A 150 21.88 -1.11 3.82
N GLY A 151 22.17 0.01 3.14
CA GLY A 151 23.03 1.07 3.68
C GLY A 151 22.44 1.76 4.92
N LYS A 152 21.12 1.72 5.10
CA LYS A 152 20.41 2.25 6.29
C LYS A 152 19.61 1.17 7.05
N LYS A 153 19.83 -0.11 6.73
CA LYS A 153 19.14 -1.29 7.29
C LYS A 153 17.63 -1.08 7.47
N ARG A 154 16.95 -0.61 6.42
CA ARG A 154 15.51 -0.26 6.45
C ARG A 154 14.81 -0.73 5.18
N ARG A 155 13.51 -1.06 5.29
CA ARG A 155 12.66 -1.26 4.10
C ARG A 155 12.01 0.06 3.74
N VAL A 156 12.15 0.48 2.48
CA VAL A 156 11.52 1.70 1.95
C VAL A 156 10.28 1.26 1.17
N LEU A 157 9.16 1.93 1.41
CA LEU A 157 7.88 1.71 0.72
C LEU A 157 7.56 2.96 -0.12
N LEU A 158 7.28 2.75 -1.42
CA LEU A 158 6.84 3.80 -2.34
C LEU A 158 5.42 3.45 -2.83
N GLY A 159 4.56 4.46 -2.93
CA GLY A 159 3.21 4.33 -3.49
C GLY A 159 2.93 5.35 -4.57
N TRP A 160 2.10 4.98 -5.54
CA TRP A 160 1.57 5.90 -6.55
C TRP A 160 0.27 6.54 -6.05
N VAL A 161 0.13 7.84 -6.30
CA VAL A 161 -1.05 8.62 -5.93
C VAL A 161 -1.55 9.36 -7.17
N ASN A 162 -2.61 8.81 -7.78
CA ASN A 162 -3.29 9.44 -8.90
C ASN A 162 -3.99 10.75 -8.49
N GLU A 163 -4.37 11.57 -9.47
CA GLU A 163 -5.01 12.86 -9.23
C GLU A 163 -6.44 12.73 -8.66
N SER A 164 -6.93 13.78 -8.00
CA SER A 164 -8.37 14.01 -7.73
C SER A 164 -8.90 15.26 -8.44
N SER A 165 -8.13 15.84 -9.36
CA SER A 165 -8.62 16.84 -10.32
C SER A 165 -9.32 16.15 -11.50
N SER A 166 -10.04 16.92 -12.32
CA SER A 166 -10.67 16.37 -13.52
C SER A 166 -9.62 16.01 -14.59
N VAL A 167 -9.93 15.06 -15.47
CA VAL A 167 -9.05 14.69 -16.60
C VAL A 167 -8.78 15.90 -17.53
N ALA A 168 -9.72 16.84 -17.62
CA ALA A 168 -9.51 18.10 -18.35
C ALA A 168 -8.49 19.02 -17.65
N ASP A 169 -8.48 19.07 -16.32
CA ASP A 169 -7.47 19.81 -15.55
C ASP A 169 -6.10 19.13 -15.61
N ASP A 170 -6.05 17.80 -15.67
CA ASP A 170 -4.81 17.01 -15.87
C ASP A 170 -4.18 17.29 -17.25
N ILE A 171 -4.97 17.25 -18.32
CA ILE A 171 -4.54 17.63 -19.67
C ILE A 171 -4.08 19.09 -19.70
N LYS A 172 -4.81 19.99 -19.03
CA LYS A 172 -4.51 21.43 -18.99
C LYS A 172 -3.23 21.78 -18.21
N LYS A 173 -2.90 21.03 -17.15
CA LYS A 173 -1.66 21.24 -16.37
C LYS A 173 -0.46 20.46 -16.93
N GLY A 174 -0.69 19.50 -17.83
CA GLY A 174 0.35 18.78 -18.57
C GLY A 174 0.99 17.60 -17.84
N TRP A 175 0.45 17.17 -16.70
CA TRP A 175 0.95 16.04 -15.90
C TRP A 175 -0.16 15.40 -15.08
N SER A 176 0.02 14.15 -14.64
CA SER A 176 -0.93 13.43 -13.78
C SER A 176 -0.23 12.32 -12.99
N GLY A 177 -0.47 12.27 -11.67
CA GLY A 177 0.11 11.30 -10.75
C GLY A 177 1.40 11.79 -10.08
N ILE A 178 1.59 11.39 -8.82
CA ILE A 178 2.82 11.58 -8.05
C ILE A 178 3.20 10.28 -7.31
N HIS A 179 4.43 10.23 -6.78
CA HIS A 179 4.85 9.21 -5.82
C HIS A 179 4.92 9.80 -4.41
N VAL A 180 4.60 8.99 -3.41
CA VAL A 180 4.74 9.33 -1.97
C VAL A 180 5.52 8.24 -1.22
N ILE A 181 6.03 8.55 -0.03
CA ILE A 181 6.83 7.64 0.79
C ILE A 181 5.95 7.02 1.88
N GLY A 182 5.61 5.75 1.72
CA GLY A 182 4.75 5.04 2.66
C GLY A 182 5.41 4.91 4.04
N GLY A 183 4.83 5.55 5.05
CA GLY A 183 5.12 5.30 6.46
C GLY A 183 4.33 4.10 6.95
N MET A 184 4.96 3.21 7.73
CA MET A 184 4.31 1.97 8.20
C MET A 184 4.78 1.58 9.61
N LYS A 185 3.85 1.62 10.56
CA LYS A 185 3.80 0.75 11.76
C LYS A 185 2.44 0.05 11.74
N SER A 186 2.31 -1.15 12.31
CA SER A 186 1.05 -1.92 12.26
C SER A 186 0.45 -2.13 13.64
N SER A 187 -0.76 -1.61 13.90
CA SER A 187 -1.82 -2.21 14.73
C SER A 187 -3.12 -1.37 14.67
N SER A 188 -4.26 -1.93 15.12
CA SER A 188 -5.63 -1.39 14.91
C SER A 188 -6.36 -0.79 16.13
N SER A 189 -7.18 0.26 15.89
CA SER A 189 -8.36 0.74 16.67
C SER A 189 -8.28 1.99 17.59
N ASN A 190 -8.39 3.20 16.99
CA ASN A 190 -8.98 4.44 17.55
C ASN A 190 -9.14 5.52 16.45
N SER A 191 -10.27 6.22 16.31
CA SER A 191 -10.60 6.93 15.05
C SER A 191 -9.83 8.24 14.76
N VAL A 192 -9.41 8.41 13.49
CA VAL A 192 -8.89 9.66 12.91
C VAL A 192 -9.59 9.91 11.56
N ASN A 193 -10.25 11.06 11.42
CA ASN A 193 -11.02 11.44 10.22
C ASN A 193 -10.47 12.72 9.57
N TYR A 194 -10.37 12.75 8.24
CA TYR A 194 -9.90 13.86 7.43
C TYR A 194 -10.98 14.36 6.47
N PHE A 195 -11.65 15.45 6.85
CA PHE A 195 -12.65 16.13 6.03
C PHE A 195 -11.98 16.97 4.93
N ILE A 196 -12.15 16.57 3.67
CA ILE A 196 -11.47 17.20 2.52
C ILE A 196 -12.48 17.95 1.65
N ARG A 197 -12.90 19.13 2.14
CA ARG A 197 -13.65 20.12 1.35
C ARG A 197 -12.70 21.22 0.84
N SER A 198 -11.60 20.80 0.22
CA SER A 198 -10.45 21.67 -0.09
C SER A 198 -10.67 22.63 -1.26
N SER A 199 -11.64 22.38 -2.13
CA SER A 199 -11.84 23.13 -3.38
C SER A 199 -13.28 23.59 -3.59
N LEU A 200 -13.44 24.73 -4.28
CA LEU A 200 -14.73 25.18 -4.82
C LEU A 200 -15.03 24.60 -6.21
N ASN A 201 -14.06 23.95 -6.87
CA ASN A 201 -14.28 23.26 -8.13
C ASN A 201 -15.05 21.95 -7.89
N LYS A 202 -16.31 21.90 -8.37
CA LYS A 202 -17.19 20.73 -8.24
C LYS A 202 -16.77 19.54 -9.12
N ASN A 203 -15.84 19.74 -10.06
CA ASN A 203 -15.32 18.68 -10.94
C ASN A 203 -14.16 17.91 -10.31
N ASN A 204 -13.67 18.34 -9.14
CA ASN A 204 -12.70 17.59 -8.37
C ASN A 204 -13.40 16.51 -7.53
N ASP A 205 -12.72 15.40 -7.32
CA ASP A 205 -13.04 14.46 -6.26
C ASP A 205 -12.76 15.09 -4.88
N LEU A 206 -13.80 15.15 -4.04
CA LEU A 206 -13.79 15.72 -2.70
C LEU A 206 -14.04 14.64 -1.63
N THR A 207 -13.63 13.40 -1.91
CA THR A 207 -13.78 12.28 -0.97
C THR A 207 -13.10 12.58 0.35
N THR A 208 -13.83 12.33 1.43
CA THR A 208 -13.38 12.46 2.82
C THR A 208 -12.89 11.09 3.29
N TYR A 209 -11.68 11.02 3.83
CA TYR A 209 -11.03 9.77 4.23
C TYR A 209 -10.94 9.67 5.75
N GLY A 210 -10.88 8.45 6.28
CA GLY A 210 -10.80 8.20 7.71
C GLY A 210 -10.33 6.77 8.00
N THR A 211 -9.71 6.57 9.15
CA THR A 211 -9.22 5.25 9.58
C THR A 211 -9.21 5.14 11.10
N PHE A 212 -8.90 3.95 11.60
CA PHE A 212 -8.73 3.68 13.02
C PHE A 212 -7.27 3.26 13.31
N VAL A 213 -6.69 3.89 14.32
CA VAL A 213 -5.28 3.91 14.70
C VAL A 213 -5.14 3.39 16.13
N ASP A 214 -4.51 2.24 16.35
CA ASP A 214 -4.37 1.68 17.71
C ASP A 214 -3.65 2.66 18.65
N VAL A 215 -4.36 3.14 19.67
CA VAL A 215 -3.82 3.97 20.75
C VAL A 215 -4.77 3.78 21.93
N ASN A 216 -4.31 3.23 23.05
CA ASN A 216 -5.11 3.26 24.29
C ASN A 216 -5.12 4.69 24.85
N PRO A 217 -6.24 5.44 24.78
CA PRO A 217 -6.25 6.87 25.12
C PRO A 217 -6.14 7.13 26.63
N LEU A 218 -6.22 6.07 27.45
CA LEU A 218 -6.03 6.13 28.91
C LEU A 218 -4.56 5.93 29.32
N GLN A 219 -3.69 5.52 28.39
CA GLN A 219 -2.29 5.16 28.66
C GLN A 219 -1.30 5.88 27.73
N GLU A 220 -1.67 6.10 26.46
CA GLU A 220 -0.86 6.72 25.43
C GLU A 220 -1.45 8.08 25.00
N LYS A 221 -0.58 8.98 24.52
CA LYS A 221 -1.01 10.26 23.94
C LYS A 221 -1.26 10.10 22.45
N LEU A 222 -2.39 10.61 21.96
CA LEU A 222 -2.64 10.73 20.52
C LEU A 222 -1.57 11.62 19.87
N SER A 223 -0.86 11.08 18.88
CA SER A 223 0.13 11.79 18.07
C SER A 223 -0.39 11.96 16.64
N LEU A 224 -0.11 13.11 16.02
CA LEU A 224 -0.42 13.36 14.62
C LEU A 224 0.76 14.05 13.93
N ARG A 225 1.14 13.56 12.76
CA ARG A 225 2.05 14.24 11.83
C ARG A 225 1.36 14.36 10.49
N THR A 226 1.39 15.55 9.89
CA THR A 226 0.92 15.77 8.53
C THR A 226 2.01 16.46 7.72
N LEU A 227 2.27 15.95 6.51
CA LEU A 227 3.03 16.62 5.46
C LEU A 227 2.03 17.32 4.54
N ILE A 228 2.34 18.55 4.14
CA ILE A 228 1.52 19.35 3.23
C ILE A 228 2.46 19.86 2.14
N ASP A 229 2.22 19.43 0.90
CA ASP A 229 3.02 19.85 -0.26
C ASP A 229 2.07 20.19 -1.43
N HIS A 230 1.73 21.47 -1.55
CA HIS A 230 0.83 22.09 -2.54
C HIS A 230 -0.49 21.36 -2.83
N SER A 231 -0.45 20.24 -3.57
CA SER A 231 -1.62 19.43 -3.97
C SER A 231 -1.71 18.05 -3.32
N VAL A 232 -0.83 17.72 -2.37
CA VAL A 232 -0.88 16.48 -1.58
C VAL A 232 -0.84 16.77 -0.08
N VAL A 233 -1.56 15.96 0.68
CA VAL A 233 -1.53 15.91 2.14
C VAL A 233 -1.34 14.46 2.56
N GLU A 234 -0.21 14.15 3.20
CA GLU A 234 0.07 12.83 3.79
C GLU A 234 -0.04 12.93 5.30
N SER A 235 -0.84 12.07 5.93
CA SER A 235 -1.15 12.15 7.36
C SER A 235 -0.94 10.83 8.09
N PHE A 236 -0.26 10.92 9.23
CA PHE A 236 0.24 9.79 10.01
C PHE A 236 -0.26 9.92 11.46
N GLY A 237 -1.28 9.13 11.82
CA GLY A 237 -1.81 9.03 13.18
C GLY A 237 -1.08 7.96 13.98
N GLY A 238 -0.96 8.15 15.30
CA GLY A 238 -0.39 7.17 16.24
C GLY A 238 0.98 6.65 15.80
N GLU A 239 1.93 7.56 15.62
CA GLU A 239 3.28 7.31 15.07
C GLU A 239 3.34 6.57 13.71
N GLY A 240 2.27 6.61 12.92
CA GLY A 240 2.17 5.88 11.65
C GLY A 240 1.54 4.50 11.78
N ARG A 241 0.80 4.22 12.87
CA ARG A 241 -0.11 3.06 12.98
C ARG A 241 -1.33 3.16 12.04
N GLY A 242 -1.66 4.37 11.57
CA GLY A 242 -2.59 4.56 10.46
C GLY A 242 -2.22 5.78 9.61
N CYS A 243 -2.25 5.59 8.29
CA CYS A 243 -1.83 6.57 7.29
C CYS A 243 -2.98 6.92 6.34
N ILE A 244 -3.11 8.20 5.98
CA ILE A 244 -4.07 8.72 5.02
C ILE A 244 -3.37 9.72 4.10
N THR A 245 -3.34 9.39 2.81
CA THR A 245 -2.81 10.25 1.74
C THR A 245 -3.96 10.77 0.89
N ALA A 246 -3.98 12.06 0.61
CA ALA A 246 -5.03 12.67 -0.19
C ALA A 246 -4.52 13.76 -1.13
N ARG A 247 -5.24 13.96 -2.23
CA ARG A 247 -4.96 15.00 -3.22
C ARG A 247 -5.96 16.13 -3.12
N VAL A 248 -5.46 17.36 -3.17
CA VAL A 248 -6.21 18.58 -2.91
C VAL A 248 -5.86 19.65 -3.94
N TYR A 249 -6.85 20.41 -4.39
CA TYR A 249 -6.64 21.46 -5.40
C TYR A 249 -7.39 22.73 -4.95
N PRO A 250 -6.88 23.41 -3.90
CA PRO A 250 -7.55 24.59 -3.36
C PRO A 250 -7.58 25.73 -4.37
N THR A 251 -8.69 26.48 -4.39
CA THR A 251 -8.87 27.66 -5.25
C THR A 251 -8.55 28.97 -4.50
N LEU A 252 -8.59 28.95 -3.16
CA LEU A 252 -8.37 30.11 -2.29
C LEU A 252 -7.08 29.97 -1.47
N ALA A 253 -6.92 28.86 -0.76
CA ALA A 253 -5.74 28.57 0.07
C ALA A 253 -4.55 28.08 -0.78
N ILE A 254 -4.02 28.98 -1.61
CA ILE A 254 -2.87 28.74 -2.50
C ILE A 254 -1.70 29.63 -2.04
N ASN A 255 -0.49 29.07 -2.01
CA ASN A 255 0.76 29.76 -1.65
C ASN A 255 0.68 30.46 -0.28
N ASP A 256 0.97 31.75 -0.23
CA ASP A 256 0.94 32.64 0.93
C ASP A 256 -0.45 32.75 1.59
N ARG A 257 -1.53 32.40 0.86
CA ARG A 257 -2.89 32.35 1.38
C ARG A 257 -3.24 31.01 2.06
N ALA A 258 -2.33 30.05 2.08
CA ALA A 258 -2.50 28.81 2.85
C ALA A 258 -2.24 29.06 4.34
N GLN A 259 -3.10 28.51 5.19
CA GLN A 259 -3.05 28.71 6.65
C GLN A 259 -3.25 27.37 7.37
N ILE A 260 -2.56 27.19 8.49
CA ILE A 260 -2.60 25.97 9.31
C ILE A 260 -3.29 26.28 10.63
N TYR A 261 -4.29 25.48 10.98
CA TYR A 261 -5.10 25.62 12.19
C TYR A 261 -5.07 24.33 13.01
N ALA A 262 -4.94 24.47 14.34
CA ALA A 262 -5.31 23.42 15.29
C ALA A 262 -6.64 23.82 15.92
N PHE A 263 -7.62 22.92 15.94
CA PHE A 263 -8.98 23.21 16.40
C PHE A 263 -9.56 22.01 17.16
N ASN A 264 -10.57 22.27 17.99
CA ASN A 264 -11.38 21.26 18.66
C ASN A 264 -12.86 21.59 18.44
N ASN A 265 -13.60 20.66 17.81
CA ASN A 265 -15.05 20.78 17.61
C ASN A 265 -15.82 19.80 18.52
N GLY A 266 -15.15 19.16 19.48
CA GLY A 266 -15.78 18.32 20.50
C GLY A 266 -16.37 19.13 21.66
N THR A 267 -17.20 18.48 22.48
CA THR A 267 -17.83 19.07 23.67
C THR A 267 -16.95 19.05 24.93
N ALA A 268 -15.77 18.43 24.86
CA ALA A 268 -14.81 18.33 25.95
C ALA A 268 -13.47 18.97 25.55
N ASP A 269 -12.80 19.60 26.51
CA ASP A 269 -11.50 20.23 26.31
C ASP A 269 -10.40 19.22 25.99
N VAL A 270 -9.50 19.58 25.08
CA VAL A 270 -8.32 18.79 24.70
C VAL A 270 -7.04 19.61 24.86
N LYS A 271 -6.01 19.03 25.47
CA LYS A 271 -4.73 19.70 25.71
C LYS A 271 -3.69 19.27 24.68
N ILE A 272 -3.32 20.17 23.77
CA ILE A 272 -2.18 20.00 22.87
C ILE A 272 -0.90 20.00 23.72
N THR A 273 -0.32 18.82 23.97
CA THR A 273 0.87 18.70 24.84
C THR A 273 2.19 19.05 24.14
N ARG A 274 2.20 19.05 22.81
CA ARG A 274 3.29 19.56 21.96
C ARG A 274 2.70 19.92 20.59
N PHE A 275 3.12 21.06 20.04
CA PHE A 275 2.93 21.41 18.63
C PHE A 275 4.30 21.77 18.04
N SER A 276 4.53 21.46 16.77
CA SER A 276 5.77 21.80 16.07
C SER A 276 5.48 21.83 14.56
N ALA A 277 5.85 22.91 13.88
CA ALA A 277 5.64 23.10 12.45
C ALA A 277 6.92 23.62 11.81
N TRP A 278 7.18 23.23 10.57
CA TRP A 278 8.39 23.57 9.83
C TRP A 278 8.04 23.87 8.37
N SER A 279 8.47 25.00 7.84
CA SER A 279 8.44 25.27 6.40
C SER A 279 9.40 24.34 5.69
N MET A 280 8.89 23.49 4.80
CA MET A 280 9.72 22.59 4.00
C MET A 280 10.35 23.38 2.84
N LYS A 281 11.61 23.09 2.52
CA LYS A 281 12.27 23.61 1.31
C LYS A 281 11.93 22.71 0.12
N GLN A 282 11.81 23.30 -1.07
CA GLN A 282 11.68 22.54 -2.32
C GLN A 282 12.86 21.57 -2.47
N ALA A 283 12.55 20.31 -2.81
CA ALA A 283 13.55 19.31 -3.16
C ALA A 283 13.98 19.46 -4.63
N TYR A 284 15.23 19.13 -4.93
CA TYR A 284 15.64 18.91 -6.32
C TYR A 284 15.19 17.51 -6.75
N ILE A 285 14.33 17.46 -7.76
CA ILE A 285 13.74 16.24 -8.34
C ILE A 285 13.99 16.32 -9.85
N GLN A 286 14.28 15.17 -10.47
CA GLN A 286 14.54 15.02 -11.91
C GLN A 286 13.30 14.53 -12.65
#